data_AF-A0A813ZPD5-F1
#
_entry.id   AF-A0A813ZPD5-F1
#
_cell.length_a   1.000
_cell.length_b   1.000
_cell.length_c   1.000
_cell.angle_alpha   90.00
_cell.angle_beta   90.00
_cell.angle_gamma   90.00
#
_symmetry.space_group_name_H-M   'P 1'
#
loop_
_entity.id
_entity.type
_entity.pdbx_description
1 polymer ?
#
loop_
_entity_poly.entity_id
_entity_poly.type
_entity_poly.pdbx_seq_one_letter_code
_entity_poly.pdbx_strand_id
1 'polypeptide(L)'
;MYSSSAFISAFGTNWSPRIREVKNHARIYMEPKQYNMPSCNCATSATCVETMNLTIKSGSIWAVPGMFSGCVPLDSMLQSTLECLYDQTCLDKISDALNSSKPYIPSLIANRTRFHPINITKFDNIVKEFFIENWIESVSFESYFNACHTDKCTYTISKRFKFGYISSTVIAFYGGLSVGLTLVIPLVFKIGHKCLLNRNSRRVVSSNIS
;
A
#
# COMPACT_ATOMS: atom_id res chain seq x y z
N MET A 1 -10.26 -4.22 -1.35
CA MET A 1 -9.09 -3.50 -0.79
C MET A 1 -7.87 -4.40 -1.02
N TYR A 2 -7.30 -4.34 -2.23
CA TYR A 2 -6.10 -5.10 -2.56
C TYR A 2 -4.90 -4.29 -2.09
N SER A 3 -4.14 -4.89 -1.17
CA SER A 3 -2.99 -4.29 -0.52
C SER A 3 -1.89 -4.03 -1.54
N SER A 4 -1.40 -2.79 -1.62
CA SER A 4 -0.23 -2.38 -2.40
C SER A 4 1.05 -3.18 -2.04
N SER A 5 1.01 -3.97 -0.97
CA SER A 5 2.06 -4.90 -0.53
C SER A 5 2.23 -6.12 -1.43
N ALA A 6 1.22 -6.47 -2.24
CA ALA A 6 1.26 -7.69 -3.06
C ALA A 6 2.31 -7.61 -4.19
N PHE A 7 2.50 -6.43 -4.78
CA PHE A 7 3.55 -6.22 -5.79
C PHE A 7 4.96 -6.42 -5.21
N ILE A 8 5.24 -5.88 -4.02
CA ILE A 8 6.55 -6.02 -3.35
C ILE A 8 6.79 -7.46 -2.88
N SER A 9 5.73 -8.22 -2.63
CA SER A 9 5.83 -9.62 -2.18
C SER A 9 6.09 -10.60 -3.33
N ALA A 10 5.61 -10.29 -4.55
CA ALA A 10 5.79 -11.13 -5.72
C ALA A 10 7.19 -11.02 -6.35
N PHE A 11 7.75 -9.82 -6.35
CA PHE A 11 9.12 -9.55 -6.79
C PHE A 11 9.99 -9.46 -5.54
N GLY A 12 10.64 -10.57 -5.17
CA GLY A 12 11.46 -10.65 -3.95
C GLY A 12 12.39 -9.46 -3.74
N THR A 13 12.72 -9.18 -2.48
CA THR A 13 13.58 -8.04 -2.13
C THR A 13 14.91 -8.09 -2.88
N ASN A 14 15.49 -6.93 -3.22
CA ASN A 14 16.85 -6.80 -3.78
C ASN A 14 17.97 -7.30 -2.87
N TRP A 15 17.62 -7.93 -1.77
CA TRP A 15 18.48 -8.41 -0.71
C TRP A 15 18.12 -9.87 -0.45
N SER A 16 19.13 -10.72 -0.44
CA SER A 16 18.99 -12.14 -0.12
C SER A 16 19.70 -12.43 1.20
N PRO A 17 19.06 -13.17 2.13
CA PRO A 17 19.74 -13.59 3.34
C PRO A 17 20.81 -14.64 2.99
N ARG A 18 22.01 -14.46 3.52
CA ARG A 18 23.09 -15.43 3.47
C ARG A 18 23.44 -15.88 4.87
N ILE A 19 23.80 -17.15 4.96
CA ILE A 19 24.26 -17.77 6.20
C ILE A 19 25.74 -18.04 6.02
N ARG A 20 26.57 -17.49 6.91
CA ARG A 20 27.98 -17.85 7.03
C ARG A 20 28.19 -18.55 8.35
N GLU A 21 28.53 -19.83 8.27
CA GLU A 21 28.93 -20.60 9.45
C GLU A 21 30.37 -20.22 9.83
N VAL A 22 30.54 -19.82 11.08
CA VAL A 22 31.85 -19.51 11.67
C VAL A 22 31.91 -20.30 12.97
N LYS A 23 32.89 -21.20 13.13
CA LYS A 23 33.05 -22.17 14.25
C LYS A 23 32.11 -21.91 15.46
N ASN A 24 31.11 -22.79 15.60
CA ASN A 24 30.06 -22.82 16.63
C ASN A 24 28.96 -21.73 16.57
N HIS A 25 28.94 -20.87 15.54
CA HIS A 25 27.92 -19.86 15.34
C HIS A 25 27.52 -19.73 13.87
N ALA A 26 26.26 -19.40 13.60
CA ALA A 26 25.80 -18.98 12.29
C ALA A 26 25.56 -17.47 12.30
N ARG A 27 26.14 -16.74 11.34
CA ARG A 27 25.82 -15.33 11.11
C ARG A 27 24.90 -15.23 9.90
N ILE A 28 23.75 -14.61 10.11
CA ILE A 28 22.83 -14.23 9.03
C ILE A 28 23.14 -12.79 8.65
N TYR A 29 23.41 -12.55 7.37
CA TYR A 29 23.61 -11.21 6.82
C TYR A 29 22.87 -11.08 5.51
N MET A 30 22.51 -9.86 5.15
CA MET A 30 21.83 -9.58 3.90
C MET A 30 22.87 -9.23 2.84
N GLU A 31 22.87 -9.95 1.73
CA GLU A 31 23.64 -9.58 0.54
C GLU A 31 22.73 -8.99 -0.51
N PRO A 32 23.11 -7.85 -1.13
CA PRO A 32 22.36 -7.31 -2.23
C PRO A 32 22.48 -8.23 -3.45
N LYS A 33 21.41 -8.26 -4.25
CA LYS A 33 21.40 -9.00 -5.50
C LYS A 33 22.42 -8.39 -6.46
N GLN A 34 23.19 -9.26 -7.09
CA GLN A 34 24.21 -8.91 -8.07
C GLN A 34 23.79 -9.47 -9.43
N TYR A 35 23.96 -8.66 -10.47
CA TYR A 35 23.76 -9.02 -11.86
C TYR A 35 25.13 -9.05 -12.55
N ASN A 36 25.33 -10.01 -13.45
CA ASN A 36 26.65 -10.24 -14.03
C ASN A 36 26.93 -9.35 -15.24
N MET A 37 25.90 -8.87 -15.92
CA MET A 37 26.04 -8.11 -17.16
C MET A 37 24.98 -7.00 -17.27
N PRO A 38 25.34 -5.71 -17.07
CA PRO A 38 26.62 -5.23 -16.53
C PRO A 38 26.87 -5.73 -15.10
N SER A 39 28.13 -5.85 -14.68
CA SER A 39 28.47 -6.14 -13.27
C SER A 39 27.87 -5.04 -12.40
N CYS A 40 26.77 -5.36 -11.74
CA CYS A 40 25.92 -4.34 -11.12
C CYS A 40 25.32 -4.89 -9.84
N ASN A 41 25.29 -4.05 -8.82
CA ASN A 41 24.89 -4.40 -7.47
C ASN A 41 23.72 -3.52 -7.05
N CYS A 42 22.62 -4.13 -6.61
CA CYS A 42 21.43 -3.40 -6.18
C CYS A 42 21.61 -2.52 -4.94
N ALA A 43 22.72 -2.66 -4.21
CA ALA A 43 23.08 -1.74 -3.12
C ALA A 43 23.66 -0.42 -3.64
N THR A 44 24.30 -0.41 -4.81
CA THR A 44 25.01 0.77 -5.33
C THR A 44 24.30 1.41 -6.51
N SER A 45 23.50 0.66 -7.27
CA SER A 45 22.71 1.19 -8.37
C SER A 45 21.31 0.57 -8.42
N ALA A 46 20.30 1.42 -8.55
CA ALA A 46 18.92 1.00 -8.78
C ALA A 46 18.65 0.61 -10.24
N THR A 47 19.51 1.05 -11.18
CA THR A 47 19.29 0.91 -12.62
C THR A 47 19.82 -0.41 -13.20
N CYS A 48 20.28 -1.35 -12.35
CA CYS A 48 20.78 -2.63 -12.84
C CYS A 48 19.63 -3.45 -13.44
N VAL A 49 19.85 -3.95 -14.66
CA VAL A 49 18.89 -4.76 -15.41
C VAL A 49 19.64 -5.84 -16.17
N GLU A 50 19.10 -7.06 -16.19
CA GLU A 50 19.60 -8.24 -16.91
C GLU A 50 18.41 -8.97 -17.56
N THR A 51 18.66 -9.81 -18.57
CA THR A 51 17.60 -10.64 -19.18
C THR A 51 16.91 -11.51 -18.14
N MET A 52 15.58 -11.59 -18.22
CA MET A 52 14.81 -12.40 -17.29
C MET A 52 15.04 -13.89 -17.58
N ASN A 53 15.57 -14.60 -16.58
CA ASN A 53 15.88 -16.01 -16.68
C ASN A 53 14.93 -16.82 -15.78
N LEU A 54 14.26 -17.83 -16.35
CA LEU A 54 13.38 -18.75 -15.64
C LEU A 54 13.96 -20.17 -15.65
N THR A 55 13.82 -20.87 -14.53
CA THR A 55 14.14 -22.30 -14.46
C THR A 55 12.93 -23.11 -14.92
N ILE A 56 13.06 -23.80 -16.04
CA ILE A 56 12.00 -24.67 -16.57
C ILE A 56 12.00 -26.00 -15.77
N LYS A 57 10.90 -26.76 -15.81
CA LYS A 57 10.76 -28.10 -15.20
C LYS A 57 11.92 -29.06 -15.49
N SER A 58 12.61 -28.91 -16.63
CA SER A 58 13.81 -29.67 -17.01
C SER A 58 15.07 -29.31 -16.21
N GLY A 59 15.03 -28.28 -15.36
CA GLY A 59 16.18 -27.73 -14.65
C GLY A 59 17.06 -26.79 -15.50
N SER A 60 16.73 -26.60 -16.79
CA SER A 60 17.44 -25.67 -17.66
C SER A 60 17.02 -24.21 -17.42
N ILE A 61 17.98 -23.29 -17.50
CA ILE A 61 17.74 -21.85 -17.46
C ILE A 61 17.32 -21.38 -18.86
N TRP A 62 16.20 -20.68 -18.94
CA TRP A 62 15.69 -20.10 -20.18
C TRP A 62 15.52 -18.58 -20.03
N ALA A 63 16.14 -17.84 -20.95
CA ALA A 63 15.96 -16.40 -21.05
C ALA A 63 14.65 -16.10 -21.78
N VAL A 64 13.78 -15.33 -21.15
CA VAL A 64 12.49 -14.94 -21.72
C VAL A 64 12.70 -13.83 -22.76
N PRO A 65 12.34 -14.05 -24.03
CA PRO A 65 12.52 -13.06 -25.10
C PRO A 65 11.90 -11.72 -24.75
N GLY A 66 12.69 -10.66 -24.90
CA GLY A 66 12.24 -9.30 -24.68
C GLY A 66 11.97 -8.91 -23.22
N MET A 67 12.09 -9.81 -22.25
CA MET A 67 11.84 -9.51 -20.84
C MET A 67 13.13 -9.32 -20.05
N PHE A 68 13.12 -8.32 -19.17
CA PHE A 68 14.23 -8.02 -18.27
C PHE A 68 13.80 -8.06 -16.82
N SER A 69 14.77 -8.38 -15.96
CA SER A 69 14.66 -8.33 -14.50
C SER A 69 15.81 -7.51 -13.94
N GLY A 70 15.59 -6.81 -12.84
CA GLY A 70 16.57 -5.85 -12.33
C GLY A 70 16.30 -5.51 -10.88
N CYS A 71 17.02 -4.51 -10.36
CA CYS A 71 16.85 -4.08 -8.98
C CYS A 71 15.49 -3.40 -8.78
N VAL A 72 15.06 -2.59 -9.73
CA VAL A 72 13.72 -2.00 -9.71
C VAL A 72 12.86 -2.75 -10.72
N PRO A 73 11.80 -3.47 -10.26
CA PRO A 73 10.92 -4.20 -11.17
C PRO A 73 10.29 -3.29 -12.23
N LEU A 74 9.94 -2.06 -11.86
CA LEU A 74 9.37 -1.07 -12.78
C LEU A 74 10.36 -0.69 -13.89
N ASP A 75 11.60 -0.33 -13.55
CA ASP A 75 12.63 0.06 -14.54
C ASP A 75 12.94 -1.08 -15.51
N SER A 76 12.95 -2.31 -15.00
CA SER A 76 13.18 -3.53 -15.79
C SER A 76 12.01 -3.81 -16.73
N MET A 77 10.78 -3.63 -16.22
CA MET A 77 9.56 -3.76 -17.02
C MET A 77 9.52 -2.72 -18.13
N LEU A 78 9.81 -1.46 -17.84
CA LEU A 78 9.82 -0.37 -18.82
C LEU A 78 10.83 -0.60 -19.95
N GLN A 79 11.98 -1.23 -19.64
CA GLN A 79 12.99 -1.62 -20.63
C GLN A 79 12.63 -2.89 -21.43
N SER A 80 11.68 -3.69 -20.94
CA SER A 80 11.20 -4.89 -21.62
C SER A 80 10.35 -4.56 -22.85
N THR A 81 10.32 -5.49 -23.80
CA THR A 81 9.49 -5.43 -25.00
C THR A 81 8.26 -6.33 -24.86
N LEU A 82 7.32 -6.18 -25.78
CA LEU A 82 6.08 -6.97 -25.81
C LEU A 82 6.24 -8.35 -26.45
N GLU A 83 7.43 -8.69 -26.97
CA GLU A 83 7.68 -9.86 -27.81
C GLU A 83 7.02 -11.15 -27.30
N CYS A 84 7.34 -11.56 -26.07
CA CYS A 84 6.80 -12.78 -25.47
C CYS A 84 5.27 -12.77 -25.30
N LEU A 85 4.65 -11.59 -25.10
CA LEU A 85 3.20 -11.50 -24.90
C LEU A 85 2.40 -11.77 -26.18
N TYR A 86 3.03 -11.68 -27.35
CA TYR A 86 2.42 -11.98 -28.65
C TYR A 86 2.81 -13.38 -29.16
N ASP A 87 3.58 -14.15 -28.39
CA ASP A 87 4.00 -15.51 -28.74
C ASP A 87 3.40 -16.52 -27.74
N GLN A 88 2.47 -17.34 -28.22
CA GLN A 88 1.84 -18.38 -27.41
C GLN A 88 2.86 -19.36 -26.83
N THR A 89 3.87 -19.74 -27.60
CA THR A 89 4.88 -20.70 -27.15
C THR A 89 5.74 -20.13 -26.03
N CYS A 90 5.95 -18.81 -26.02
CA CYS A 90 6.65 -18.13 -24.95
C CYS A 90 5.82 -18.12 -23.65
N LEU A 91 4.52 -17.79 -23.76
CA LEU A 91 3.60 -17.80 -22.61
C LEU A 91 3.42 -19.20 -22.02
N ASP A 92 3.35 -20.23 -22.86
CA ASP A 92 3.24 -21.62 -22.43
C ASP A 92 4.47 -22.04 -21.60
N LYS A 93 5.69 -21.64 -22.02
CA LYS A 93 6.92 -21.86 -21.24
C LYS A 93 6.93 -21.14 -19.90
N ILE A 94 6.40 -19.91 -19.83
CA ILE A 94 6.27 -19.19 -18.56
C ILE A 94 5.31 -19.93 -17.63
N SER A 95 4.15 -20.36 -18.16
CA SER A 95 3.17 -21.14 -17.40
C SER A 95 3.78 -22.43 -16.85
N ASP A 96 4.59 -23.12 -17.68
CA ASP A 96 5.31 -24.32 -17.28
C ASP A 96 6.35 -24.05 -16.18
N ALA A 97 7.14 -22.98 -16.30
CA ALA A 97 8.14 -22.61 -15.29
C ALA A 97 7.51 -22.28 -13.93
N LEU A 98 6.32 -21.69 -13.93
CA LEU A 98 5.61 -21.30 -12.71
C LEU A 98 4.84 -22.46 -12.04
N ASN A 99 4.89 -23.68 -12.59
CA ASN A 99 4.13 -24.85 -12.10
C ASN A 99 2.65 -24.52 -11.78
N SER A 100 2.08 -23.56 -12.49
CA SER A 100 0.77 -23.01 -12.16
C SER A 100 -0.32 -23.95 -12.64
N SER A 101 -1.12 -24.49 -11.72
CA SER A 101 -2.26 -25.38 -11.98
C SER A 101 -3.48 -24.61 -12.56
N LYS A 102 -3.26 -23.48 -13.23
CA LYS A 102 -4.25 -22.44 -13.58
C LYS A 102 -3.99 -21.82 -14.97
N PRO A 103 -4.97 -21.10 -15.56
CA PRO A 103 -5.46 -21.32 -16.92
C PRO A 103 -4.50 -20.85 -18.00
N TYR A 104 -4.66 -21.48 -19.18
CA TYR A 104 -4.13 -21.04 -20.46
C TYR A 104 -4.14 -19.51 -20.58
N ILE A 105 -2.96 -18.91 -20.77
CA ILE A 105 -2.78 -17.49 -20.99
C ILE A 105 -2.73 -17.29 -22.51
N PRO A 106 -3.80 -16.76 -23.14
CA PRO A 106 -3.77 -16.52 -24.57
C PRO A 106 -2.80 -15.38 -24.90
N SER A 107 -2.04 -15.58 -25.96
CA SER A 107 -1.21 -14.54 -26.57
C SER A 107 -2.06 -13.37 -27.11
N LEU A 108 -1.44 -12.19 -27.11
CA LEU A 108 -1.99 -10.99 -27.72
C LEU A 108 -2.03 -11.13 -29.25
N ILE A 109 -3.03 -10.49 -29.88
CA ILE A 109 -3.22 -10.55 -31.33
C ILE A 109 -2.43 -9.42 -32.00
N ALA A 110 -1.36 -9.77 -32.72
CA ALA A 110 -0.47 -8.81 -33.40
C ALA A 110 -1.22 -7.87 -34.38
N ASN A 111 -2.29 -8.36 -35.02
CA ASN A 111 -3.07 -7.59 -36.00
C ASN A 111 -4.03 -6.57 -35.36
N ARG A 112 -4.19 -6.57 -34.04
CA ARG A 112 -5.10 -5.65 -33.32
C ARG A 112 -4.38 -4.54 -32.56
N THR A 113 -3.06 -4.56 -32.55
CA THR A 113 -2.26 -3.56 -31.83
C THR A 113 -1.77 -2.48 -32.78
N ARG A 114 -1.80 -1.22 -32.31
CA ARG A 114 -1.13 -0.10 -32.98
C ARG A 114 0.39 -0.11 -32.77
N PHE A 115 0.87 -0.90 -31.81
CA PHE A 115 2.27 -0.94 -31.41
C PHE A 115 3.03 -1.94 -32.29
N HIS A 116 3.72 -1.42 -33.31
CA HIS A 116 4.56 -2.18 -34.23
C HIS A 116 5.90 -1.45 -34.46
N PRO A 117 7.02 -2.18 -34.60
CA PRO A 117 7.16 -3.63 -34.54
C PRO A 117 7.27 -4.17 -33.09
N ILE A 118 6.63 -5.33 -32.83
CA ILE A 118 6.42 -5.87 -31.46
C ILE A 118 7.73 -6.26 -30.77
N ASN A 119 8.72 -6.74 -31.52
CA ASN A 119 10.04 -7.14 -31.02
C ASN A 119 10.91 -5.97 -30.54
N ILE A 120 10.62 -4.73 -30.98
CA ILE A 120 11.38 -3.53 -30.61
C ILE A 120 10.60 -2.63 -29.65
N THR A 121 9.26 -2.71 -29.69
CA THR A 121 8.41 -1.81 -28.90
C THR A 121 8.55 -2.11 -27.40
N LYS A 122 9.09 -1.13 -26.66
CA LYS A 122 9.25 -1.19 -25.20
C LYS A 122 7.94 -0.86 -24.49
N PHE A 123 7.76 -1.42 -23.30
CA PHE A 123 6.69 -1.02 -22.40
C PHE A 123 6.72 0.48 -22.06
N ASP A 124 7.92 1.07 -21.97
CA ASP A 124 8.09 2.51 -21.75
C ASP A 124 7.31 3.37 -22.76
N ASN A 125 7.32 3.02 -24.04
CA ASN A 125 6.60 3.76 -25.08
C ASN A 125 5.09 3.74 -24.83
N ILE A 126 4.57 2.57 -24.45
CA ILE A 126 3.14 2.39 -24.17
C ILE A 126 2.74 3.22 -22.95
N VAL A 127 3.56 3.16 -21.89
CA VAL A 127 3.33 3.88 -20.65
C VAL A 127 3.36 5.39 -20.88
N LYS A 128 4.29 5.91 -21.69
CA LYS A 128 4.33 7.33 -22.06
C LYS A 128 3.06 7.78 -22.78
N GLU A 129 2.56 7.00 -23.72
CA GLU A 129 1.29 7.29 -24.42
C GLU A 129 0.04 7.22 -23.52
N PHE A 130 0.13 6.61 -22.33
CA PHE A 130 -0.95 6.64 -21.33
C PHE A 130 -0.98 7.94 -20.52
N PHE A 131 0.14 8.66 -20.45
CA PHE A 131 0.21 9.92 -19.73
C PHE A 131 -0.16 11.09 -20.66
N ILE A 132 -0.76 12.12 -20.07
CA ILE A 132 -1.07 13.35 -20.78
C ILE A 132 0.26 14.07 -21.04
N GLU A 133 0.76 14.00 -22.27
CA GLU A 133 2.01 14.64 -22.67
C GLU A 133 1.85 16.15 -22.90
N ASN A 134 0.68 16.56 -23.41
CA ASN A 134 0.36 17.96 -23.70
C ASN A 134 -1.00 18.33 -23.11
N TRP A 135 -1.00 19.33 -22.23
CA TRP A 135 -2.23 19.96 -21.77
C TRP A 135 -2.71 20.93 -22.85
N ILE A 136 -3.75 20.54 -23.59
CA ILE A 136 -4.37 21.45 -24.55
C ILE A 136 -5.30 22.37 -23.76
N GLU A 137 -4.84 23.57 -23.44
CA GLU A 137 -5.59 24.57 -22.67
C GLU A 137 -6.88 25.06 -23.37
N SER A 138 -7.02 24.81 -24.68
CA SER A 138 -8.15 25.25 -25.50
C SER A 138 -9.30 24.23 -25.60
N VAL A 139 -9.23 23.09 -24.90
CA VAL A 139 -10.32 22.09 -24.93
C VAL A 139 -11.33 22.41 -23.83
N SER A 140 -12.49 22.94 -24.22
CA SER A 140 -13.64 23.03 -23.32
C SER A 140 -14.29 21.65 -23.18
N PHE A 141 -14.29 21.12 -21.96
CA PHE A 141 -15.01 19.88 -21.62
C PHE A 141 -16.49 20.15 -21.26
N GLU A 142 -16.99 21.36 -21.49
CA GLU A 142 -18.34 21.77 -21.09
C GLU A 142 -19.43 20.89 -21.72
N SER A 143 -19.30 20.51 -22.99
CA SER A 143 -20.26 19.61 -23.66
C SER A 143 -20.26 18.19 -23.05
N TYR A 144 -19.07 17.68 -22.70
CA TYR A 144 -18.93 16.38 -22.03
C TYR A 144 -19.50 16.42 -20.61
N PHE A 145 -19.18 17.46 -19.83
CA PHE A 145 -19.75 17.65 -18.49
C PHE A 145 -21.25 17.85 -18.54
N ASN A 146 -21.79 18.63 -19.49
CA ASN A 146 -23.24 18.80 -19.62
C ASN A 146 -23.94 17.48 -19.95
N ALA A 147 -23.34 16.62 -20.77
CA ALA A 147 -23.89 15.30 -21.10
C ALA A 147 -23.75 14.26 -19.96
N CYS A 148 -22.69 14.36 -19.14
CA CYS A 148 -22.34 13.35 -18.14
C CYS A 148 -22.55 13.78 -16.70
N HIS A 149 -22.92 15.05 -16.42
CA HIS A 149 -23.20 15.47 -15.06
C HIS A 149 -24.47 14.79 -14.57
N THR A 150 -24.40 14.29 -13.34
CA THR A 150 -25.59 13.91 -12.61
C THR A 150 -26.25 15.19 -12.09
N ASP A 151 -27.57 15.31 -12.23
CA ASP A 151 -28.33 16.42 -11.64
C ASP A 151 -28.17 16.49 -10.11
N LYS A 152 -27.76 15.39 -9.48
CA LYS A 152 -27.58 15.29 -8.03
C LYS A 152 -26.34 14.50 -7.67
N CYS A 153 -25.47 15.12 -6.86
CA CYS A 153 -24.37 14.42 -6.21
C CYS A 153 -24.92 13.63 -5.01
N THR A 154 -25.04 12.31 -5.14
CA THR A 154 -25.30 11.42 -4.00
C THR A 154 -23.98 10.92 -3.43
N TYR A 155 -23.69 11.30 -2.19
CA TYR A 155 -22.60 10.72 -1.42
C TYR A 155 -23.18 9.73 -0.40
N THR A 156 -22.58 8.54 -0.31
CA THR A 156 -22.94 7.54 0.68
C THR A 156 -22.00 7.65 1.88
N ILE A 157 -22.47 8.24 2.99
CA ILE A 157 -21.73 8.18 4.25
C ILE A 157 -21.93 6.80 4.86
N SER A 158 -20.99 5.90 4.59
CA SER A 158 -20.89 4.62 5.26
C SER A 158 -20.31 4.82 6.68
N LYS A 159 -21.16 5.21 7.63
CA LYS A 159 -20.80 5.18 9.05
C LYS A 159 -20.65 3.70 9.46
N ARG A 160 -19.42 3.24 9.67
CA ARG A 160 -19.18 1.93 10.28
C ARG A 160 -19.76 1.96 11.69
N PHE A 161 -20.87 1.28 11.91
CA PHE A 161 -21.45 1.05 13.22
C PHE A 161 -20.47 0.20 14.04
N LYS A 162 -19.54 0.86 14.74
CA LYS A 162 -18.59 0.19 15.62
C LYS A 162 -19.32 -0.12 16.92
N PHE A 163 -19.96 -1.28 16.99
CA PHE A 163 -20.69 -1.75 18.18
C PHE A 163 -19.84 -1.61 19.47
N GLY A 164 -18.55 -1.93 19.39
CA GLY A 164 -17.61 -1.74 20.50
C GLY A 164 -17.41 -0.28 20.95
N TYR A 165 -17.55 0.69 20.04
CA TYR A 165 -17.46 2.12 20.39
C TYR A 165 -18.71 2.57 21.16
N ILE A 166 -19.89 2.08 20.79
CA ILE A 166 -21.15 2.40 21.48
C ILE A 166 -21.15 1.77 22.88
N SER A 167 -20.78 0.49 22.99
CA SER A 167 -20.75 -0.19 24.30
C SER A 167 -19.72 0.41 25.25
N SER A 168 -18.52 0.71 24.77
CA SER A 168 -17.48 1.37 25.59
C SER A 168 -17.91 2.76 26.07
N THR A 169 -18.62 3.53 25.25
CA THR A 169 -19.12 4.86 25.64
C THR A 169 -20.17 4.77 26.74
N VAL A 170 -21.10 3.82 26.65
CA VAL A 170 -22.15 3.62 27.68
C VAL A 170 -21.53 3.17 29.01
N ILE A 171 -20.60 2.22 28.97
CA ILE A 171 -19.88 1.73 30.16
C ILE A 171 -19.06 2.86 30.79
N ALA A 172 -18.36 3.64 29.98
CA ALA A 172 -17.56 4.78 30.45
C ALA A 172 -18.44 5.85 31.10
N PHE A 173 -19.61 6.14 30.54
CA PHE A 173 -20.54 7.12 31.11
C PHE A 173 -21.09 6.66 32.46
N TYR A 174 -21.58 5.42 32.55
CA TYR A 174 -22.12 4.88 33.80
C TYR A 174 -21.04 4.76 34.88
N GLY A 175 -19.87 4.23 34.52
CA GLY A 175 -18.73 4.11 35.43
C GLY A 175 -18.21 5.47 35.90
N GLY A 176 -18.03 6.42 34.97
CA GLY A 176 -17.56 7.77 35.27
C GLY A 176 -18.55 8.55 36.16
N LEU A 177 -19.85 8.44 35.89
CA LEU A 177 -20.88 9.08 36.69
C LEU A 177 -20.91 8.53 38.12
N SER A 178 -20.90 7.20 38.27
CA SER A 178 -20.93 6.55 39.60
C SER A 178 -19.73 6.94 40.46
N VAL A 179 -18.52 6.91 39.91
CA VAL A 179 -17.30 7.29 40.62
C VAL A 179 -17.28 8.79 40.89
N GLY A 180 -17.69 9.60 39.91
CA GLY A 180 -17.75 11.06 40.02
C GLY A 180 -18.66 11.51 41.16
N LEU A 181 -19.88 10.99 41.25
CA LEU A 181 -20.80 11.34 42.35
C LEU A 181 -20.24 10.96 43.71
N THR A 182 -19.63 9.78 43.83
CA THR A 182 -19.05 9.29 45.09
C THR A 182 -17.93 10.21 45.61
N LEU A 183 -17.20 10.88 44.71
CA LEU A 183 -16.17 11.86 45.08
C LEU A 183 -16.73 13.27 45.34
N VAL A 184 -17.70 13.70 44.52
CA VAL A 184 -18.25 15.06 44.58
C VAL A 184 -19.14 15.25 45.82
N ILE A 185 -19.97 14.26 46.17
CA ILE A 185 -20.88 14.34 47.32
C ILE A 185 -20.16 14.72 48.63
N PRO A 186 -19.11 14.00 49.10
CA PRO A 186 -18.44 14.35 50.35
C PRO A 186 -17.72 15.70 50.28
N LEU A 187 -17.25 16.11 49.10
CA LEU A 187 -16.61 17.41 48.90
C LEU A 187 -17.61 18.56 49.07
N VAL A 188 -18.78 18.44 48.43
CA VAL A 188 -19.87 19.42 48.53
C VAL A 188 -20.39 19.51 49.97
N PHE A 189 -20.57 18.37 50.65
CA PHE A 189 -20.97 18.36 52.06
C PHE A 189 -19.94 19.04 52.96
N LYS A 190 -18.63 18.75 52.80
CA LYS A 190 -17.58 19.40 53.60
C LYS A 190 -17.52 20.91 53.37
N ILE A 191 -17.60 21.36 52.12
CA ILE A 191 -17.57 22.78 51.77
C ILE A 191 -18.82 23.49 52.28
N GLY A 192 -20.01 22.90 52.07
CA GLY A 192 -21.28 23.43 52.56
C GLY A 192 -21.30 23.56 54.07
N HIS A 193 -20.88 22.52 54.80
CA HIS A 193 -20.77 22.55 56.26
C HIS A 193 -19.79 23.64 56.74
N LYS A 194 -18.61 23.76 56.11
CA LYS A 194 -17.62 24.80 56.43
C LYS A 194 -18.17 26.21 56.18
N CYS A 195 -18.92 26.43 55.10
CA CYS A 195 -19.57 27.72 54.82
C CYS A 195 -20.67 28.05 55.83
N LEU A 196 -21.46 27.07 56.27
CA LEU A 196 -22.51 27.26 57.27
C LEU A 196 -21.93 27.63 58.64
N LEU A 197 -20.87 26.94 59.08
CA LEU A 197 -20.16 27.28 60.33
C LEU A 197 -19.53 28.69 60.29
N ASN A 198 -18.97 29.09 59.14
CA ASN A 198 -18.42 30.43 58.98
C ASN A 198 -19.51 31.52 58.98
N ARG A 199 -20.71 31.24 58.43
CA ARG A 199 -21.86 32.16 58.52
C ARG A 199 -22.35 32.34 59.96
N ASN A 200 -22.43 31.28 60.75
CA ASN A 200 -22.84 31.37 62.15
C ASN A 200 -21.81 32.13 63.00
N SER A 201 -20.51 31.92 62.76
CA SER A 201 -19.45 32.65 63.45
C SER A 201 -19.49 34.16 63.16
N ARG A 202 -19.81 34.57 61.91
CA ARG A 202 -20.01 36.00 61.57
C ARG A 202 -21.27 36.61 62.19
N ARG A 203 -22.35 35.84 62.36
CA ARG A 203 -23.58 36.32 63.01
C ARG A 203 -23.37 36.61 64.50
N VAL A 204 -22.61 35.77 65.22
CA VAL A 204 -22.35 35.94 66.65
C VAL A 204 -21.42 37.14 66.94
N VAL A 205 -20.48 37.45 66.03
CA VAL A 205 -19.63 38.65 66.16
C VAL A 205 -20.43 39.95 65.91
N SER A 206 -21.43 39.92 65.04
CA SER A 206 -22.29 41.10 64.77
C SER A 206 -23.29 41.41 65.89
N SER A 207 -23.60 40.47 66.79
CA SER A 207 -24.51 40.67 67.91
C SER A 207 -23.81 41.12 69.21
N ASN A 208 -22.47 41.20 69.23
CA ASN A 208 -21.67 41.62 70.39
C ASN A 208 -21.03 43.01 70.21
N ILE A 209 -21.43 43.78 69.17
CA ILE A 209 -20.93 45.13 68.88
C ILE A 209 -22.08 46.15 68.83
N SER A 210 -23.26 45.79 69.36
CA SER A 210 -24.41 46.71 69.53
C SER A 210 -24.73 46.88 71.00
#